data_AF-A0A7S3E246-F1
#
_entry.id   AF-A0A7S3E246-F1
#
_cell.length_a   1.000
_cell.length_b   1.000
_cell.length_c   1.000
_cell.angle_alpha   90.00
_cell.angle_beta   90.00
_cell.angle_gamma   90.00
#
_symmetry.space_group_name_H-M   'P 1'
#
loop_
_entity.id
_entity.type
_entity.pdbx_description
1 polymer ?
#
loop_
_entity_poly.entity_id
_entity_poly.type
_entity_poly.pdbx_seq_one_letter_code
_entity_poly.pdbx_strand_id
1 'polypeptide(L)'
;MNAPRREYYFTFPKGGWLDNLVDESLCDHKDKPVFNMLMNTTLVSLPLLACLFAFCPNTKMGHVFGFAYFLTHYVLFLHSFILALHYSTHRRLIKQDSPLAWFNKVPLYVLCPTFGLPSGIYYLHHIVMHHCHDNCIPYDISSSEPYQRDNILHWAVYWFRFWATVWVELPFFAIRTGLYKYAAQSVGYFVVYFSYLYNVYKWNPVVATWGIIVPF
;
A
#
# COMPACT_ATOMS: atom_id res chain seq x y z
N MET A 1 29.39 -12.16 3.28
CA MET A 1 29.08 -11.13 4.29
C MET A 1 27.61 -11.28 4.67
N ASN A 2 27.30 -11.64 5.91
CA ASN A 2 25.90 -11.68 6.39
C ASN A 2 25.56 -10.31 6.99
N ALA A 3 25.19 -9.36 6.14
CA ALA A 3 24.61 -8.12 6.65
C ALA A 3 23.31 -8.45 7.41
N PRO A 4 23.08 -7.86 8.59
CA PRO A 4 21.84 -8.09 9.32
C PRO A 4 20.67 -7.57 8.47
N ARG A 5 19.68 -8.43 8.28
CA ARG A 5 18.41 -8.11 7.62
C ARG A 5 17.63 -7.08 8.45
N ARG A 6 17.16 -6.00 7.81
CA ARG A 6 16.51 -4.83 8.44
C ARG A 6 15.13 -4.53 7.85
N GLU A 7 14.50 -5.53 7.22
CA GLU A 7 13.21 -5.35 6.55
C GLU A 7 12.03 -5.34 7.53
N TYR A 8 12.21 -5.81 8.77
CA TYR A 8 11.19 -5.84 9.84
C TYR A 8 11.82 -5.63 11.23
N TYR A 9 11.02 -5.31 12.25
CA TYR A 9 11.51 -4.94 13.59
C TYR A 9 11.38 -6.05 14.63
N PHE A 10 10.30 -6.82 14.59
CA PHE A 10 10.06 -7.92 15.54
C PHE A 10 9.50 -9.16 14.84
N THR A 11 9.62 -10.31 15.50
CA THR A 11 9.07 -11.59 15.03
C THR A 11 8.29 -12.26 16.14
N PHE A 12 7.51 -13.28 15.79
CA PHE A 12 7.04 -14.21 16.81
C PHE A 12 8.22 -14.89 17.53
N PRO A 13 8.03 -15.32 18.78
CA PRO A 13 9.03 -16.10 19.50
C PRO A 13 9.38 -17.36 18.71
N LYS A 14 10.67 -17.54 18.41
CA LYS A 14 11.14 -18.67 17.59
C LYS A 14 10.73 -20.00 18.20
N GLY A 15 10.18 -20.89 17.38
CA GLY A 15 9.70 -22.21 17.81
C GLY A 15 8.40 -22.19 18.63
N GLY A 16 7.81 -21.01 18.84
CA GLY A 16 6.47 -20.88 19.41
C GLY A 16 5.39 -21.29 18.41
N TRP A 17 4.17 -21.52 18.91
CA TRP A 17 3.06 -22.02 18.09
C TRP A 17 2.71 -21.10 16.89
N LEU A 18 2.77 -19.78 17.07
CA LEU A 18 2.55 -18.82 15.97
C LEU A 18 3.67 -18.84 14.94
N ASP A 19 4.92 -18.97 15.39
CA ASP A 19 6.08 -19.03 14.51
C ASP A 19 6.03 -20.29 13.62
N ASN A 20 5.72 -21.44 14.24
CA ASN A 20 5.53 -22.71 13.54
C ASN A 20 4.34 -22.65 12.58
N LEU A 21 3.21 -22.06 13.01
CA LEU A 21 2.04 -21.89 12.15
C LEU A 21 2.37 -21.07 10.90
N VAL A 22 3.14 -19.99 11.05
CA VAL A 22 3.59 -19.17 9.91
C VAL A 22 4.48 -19.99 8.99
N ASP A 23 5.49 -20.68 9.54
CA ASP A 23 6.42 -21.48 8.73
C ASP A 23 5.71 -22.58 7.92
N GLU A 24 4.76 -23.28 8.54
CA GLU A 24 3.94 -24.29 7.88
C GLU A 24 3.00 -23.69 6.83
N SER A 25 2.61 -22.42 7.00
CA SER A 25 1.68 -21.71 6.13
C SER A 25 2.33 -21.07 4.92
N LEU A 26 3.64 -20.78 4.95
CA LEU A 26 4.35 -20.12 3.86
C LEU A 26 4.49 -21.00 2.63
N CYS A 27 4.30 -20.43 1.44
CA CYS A 27 4.60 -21.11 0.18
C CYS A 27 6.11 -21.40 0.05
N ASP A 28 6.96 -20.51 0.54
CA ASP A 28 8.41 -20.67 0.64
C ASP A 28 8.91 -20.10 1.96
N HIS A 29 9.68 -20.88 2.71
CA HIS A 29 10.31 -20.45 3.97
C HIS A 29 11.17 -19.17 3.82
N LYS A 30 11.71 -18.91 2.62
CA LYS A 30 12.49 -17.70 2.33
C LYS A 30 11.65 -16.42 2.37
N ASP A 31 10.33 -16.54 2.30
CA ASP A 31 9.37 -15.42 2.31
C ASP A 31 9.04 -14.92 3.73
N LYS A 32 9.51 -15.62 4.78
CA LYS A 32 9.28 -15.25 6.18
C LYS A 32 9.63 -13.78 6.51
N PRO A 33 10.70 -13.17 5.98
CA PRO A 33 10.98 -11.75 6.18
C PRO A 33 9.88 -10.83 5.63
N VAL A 34 9.32 -11.15 4.45
CA VAL A 34 8.24 -10.38 3.83
C VAL A 34 6.97 -10.49 4.67
N PHE A 35 6.65 -11.71 5.12
CA PHE A 35 5.55 -11.93 6.04
C PHE A 35 5.71 -11.12 7.33
N ASN A 36 6.89 -11.19 7.96
CA ASN A 36 7.18 -10.44 9.18
C ASN A 36 7.04 -8.93 8.95
N MET A 37 7.53 -8.38 7.82
CA MET A 37 7.37 -6.95 7.55
C MET A 37 5.90 -6.55 7.42
N LEU A 38 5.10 -7.30 6.66
CA LEU A 38 3.66 -7.04 6.52
C LEU A 38 2.93 -7.16 7.87
N MET A 39 3.31 -8.15 8.68
CA MET A 39 2.76 -8.34 10.03
C MET A 39 3.14 -7.18 10.95
N ASN A 40 4.40 -6.75 10.97
CA ASN A 40 4.87 -5.60 11.75
C ASN A 40 4.10 -4.34 11.35
N THR A 41 3.98 -4.10 10.03
CA THR A 41 3.22 -2.99 9.48
C THR A 41 1.76 -3.05 9.94
N THR A 42 1.13 -4.23 9.91
CA THR A 42 -0.25 -4.43 10.36
C THR A 42 -0.41 -4.13 11.85
N LEU A 43 0.45 -4.72 12.69
CA LEU A 43 0.36 -4.65 14.15
C LEU A 43 0.79 -3.29 14.73
N VAL A 44 1.49 -2.47 13.97
CA VAL A 44 1.85 -1.10 14.39
C VAL A 44 0.88 -0.09 13.77
N SER A 45 0.68 -0.14 12.46
CA SER A 45 0.00 0.93 11.74
C SER A 45 -1.50 0.94 11.97
N LEU A 46 -2.15 -0.23 12.02
CA LEU A 46 -3.61 -0.30 12.21
C LEU A 46 -4.02 0.04 13.65
N PRO A 47 -3.37 -0.47 14.71
CA PRO A 47 -3.70 -0.05 16.07
C PRO A 47 -3.44 1.43 16.31
N LEU A 48 -2.34 1.99 15.79
CA LEU A 48 -2.08 3.42 15.92
C LEU A 48 -3.14 4.26 15.19
N LEU A 49 -3.56 3.85 13.99
CA LEU A 49 -4.65 4.52 13.27
C LEU A 49 -5.98 4.44 14.06
N ALA A 50 -6.29 3.30 14.66
CA ALA A 50 -7.46 3.13 15.52
C ALA A 50 -7.39 4.02 16.77
N CYS A 51 -6.20 4.16 17.38
CA CYS A 51 -5.98 5.09 18.48
C CYS A 51 -6.20 6.54 18.08
N LEU A 52 -5.76 6.96 16.89
CA LEU A 52 -6.07 8.31 16.38
C LEU A 52 -7.58 8.53 16.26
N PHE A 53 -8.31 7.55 15.74
CA PHE A 53 -9.76 7.63 15.65
C PHE A 53 -10.44 7.73 17.02
N ALA A 54 -9.99 6.94 17.99
CA ALA A 54 -10.61 6.85 19.30
C ALA A 54 -10.27 8.04 20.22
N PHE A 55 -9.06 8.59 20.12
CA PHE A 55 -8.52 9.48 21.15
C PHE A 55 -8.03 10.84 20.65
N CYS A 56 -7.95 11.07 19.34
CA CYS A 56 -7.44 12.33 18.78
C CYS A 56 -8.58 13.14 18.14
N PRO A 57 -9.25 14.03 18.90
CA PRO A 57 -10.23 14.96 18.35
C PRO A 57 -9.54 16.00 17.46
N ASN A 58 -10.33 16.70 16.63
CA ASN A 58 -9.85 17.79 15.77
C ASN A 58 -9.40 19.02 16.59
N THR A 59 -8.19 18.94 17.12
CA THR A 59 -7.53 19.96 17.93
C THR A 59 -6.07 20.05 17.51
N LYS A 60 -5.36 21.11 17.92
CA LYS A 60 -3.92 21.24 17.66
C LYS A 60 -3.14 20.00 18.12
N MET A 61 -3.42 19.51 19.32
CA MET A 61 -2.78 18.29 19.85
C MET A 61 -3.16 17.03 19.08
N GLY A 62 -4.42 16.92 18.64
CA GLY A 62 -4.83 15.83 17.75
C GLY A 62 -4.01 15.81 16.46
N HIS A 63 -3.80 16.96 15.82
CA HIS A 63 -2.95 17.05 14.63
C HIS A 63 -1.47 16.76 14.92
N VAL A 64 -0.94 17.10 16.10
CA VAL A 64 0.42 16.71 16.50
C VAL A 64 0.54 15.19 16.60
N PHE A 65 -0.44 14.51 17.22
CA PHE A 65 -0.44 13.05 17.28
C PHE A 65 -0.63 12.41 15.90
N GLY A 66 -1.49 12.97 15.06
CA GLY A 66 -1.65 12.53 13.67
C GLY A 66 -0.35 12.68 12.86
N PHE A 67 0.36 13.79 13.00
CA PHE A 67 1.67 13.99 12.37
C PHE A 67 2.72 13.00 12.89
N ALA A 68 2.75 12.76 14.21
CA ALA A 68 3.65 11.77 14.80
C ALA A 68 3.36 10.35 14.31
N TYR A 69 2.08 9.98 14.17
CA TYR A 69 1.67 8.75 13.51
C TYR A 69 2.17 8.69 12.07
N PHE A 70 1.89 9.72 11.27
CA PHE A 70 2.33 9.79 9.88
C PHE A 70 3.84 9.58 9.78
N LEU A 71 4.63 10.33 10.54
CA LEU A 71 6.09 10.23 10.51
C LEU A 71 6.57 8.83 10.90
N THR A 72 6.01 8.26 11.97
CA THR A 72 6.34 6.90 12.41
C THR A 72 5.98 5.87 11.35
N HIS A 73 4.79 5.95 10.78
CA HIS A 73 4.30 5.03 9.76
C HIS A 73 5.12 5.12 8.47
N TYR A 74 5.33 6.33 7.98
CA TYR A 74 5.99 6.57 6.69
C TYR A 74 7.49 6.29 6.77
N VAL A 75 8.19 6.77 7.79
CA VAL A 75 9.64 6.60 7.91
C VAL A 75 10.02 5.15 8.20
N LEU A 76 9.26 4.46 9.05
CA LEU A 76 9.61 3.09 9.44
C LEU A 76 9.15 2.05 8.40
N PHE A 77 7.99 2.26 7.76
CA PHE A 77 7.36 1.20 6.99
C PHE A 77 7.26 1.46 5.49
N LEU A 78 7.22 2.70 5.00
CA LEU A 78 6.90 2.97 3.57
C LEU A 78 7.77 2.17 2.62
N HIS A 79 9.10 2.30 2.73
CA HIS A 79 10.02 1.71 1.78
C HIS A 79 9.88 0.17 1.75
N SER A 80 10.00 -0.49 2.90
CA SER A 80 9.94 -1.94 2.95
C SER A 80 8.51 -2.47 2.76
N PHE A 81 7.48 -1.68 3.08
CA PHE A 81 6.09 -2.03 2.76
C PHE A 81 5.86 -2.06 1.25
N ILE A 82 6.26 -1.01 0.52
CA ILE A 82 6.11 -0.99 -0.95
C ILE A 82 6.88 -2.14 -1.59
N LEU A 83 8.07 -2.47 -1.08
CA LEU A 83 8.84 -3.63 -1.57
C LEU A 83 8.14 -4.96 -1.24
N ALA A 84 7.60 -5.11 -0.03
CA ALA A 84 6.83 -6.29 0.37
C ALA A 84 5.52 -6.43 -0.42
N LEU A 85 4.83 -5.32 -0.70
CA LEU A 85 3.64 -5.25 -1.53
C LEU A 85 3.96 -5.65 -2.98
N HIS A 86 5.04 -5.11 -3.55
CA HIS A 86 5.54 -5.51 -4.87
C HIS A 86 5.75 -7.02 -4.93
N TYR A 87 6.47 -7.59 -3.96
CA TYR A 87 6.75 -9.03 -3.95
C TYR A 87 5.48 -9.89 -3.78
N SER A 88 4.64 -9.53 -2.81
CA SER A 88 3.40 -10.27 -2.49
C SER A 88 2.30 -10.17 -3.55
N THR A 89 2.42 -9.22 -4.49
CA THR A 89 1.50 -9.12 -5.64
C THR A 89 1.97 -9.93 -6.84
N HIS A 90 3.28 -10.18 -6.96
CA HIS A 90 3.86 -11.08 -7.97
C HIS A 90 3.71 -12.55 -7.61
N ARG A 91 3.76 -12.87 -6.31
CA ARG A 91 3.60 -14.25 -5.83
C ARG A 91 2.85 -14.31 -4.52
N ARG A 92 2.15 -15.43 -4.34
CA ARG A 92 1.46 -15.75 -3.10
C ARG A 92 2.46 -16.04 -1.99
N LEU A 93 2.26 -15.43 -0.82
CA LEU A 93 3.09 -15.66 0.36
C LEU A 93 2.63 -16.88 1.16
N ILE A 94 1.31 -16.99 1.38
CA ILE A 94 0.69 -18.02 2.23
C ILE A 94 -0.08 -19.01 1.36
N LYS A 95 0.06 -20.31 1.63
CA LYS A 95 -0.67 -21.37 0.91
C LYS A 95 -2.19 -21.17 1.02
N GLN A 96 -2.93 -21.58 0.00
CA GLN A 96 -4.37 -21.31 -0.06
C GLN A 96 -5.20 -22.15 0.92
N ASP A 97 -4.70 -23.32 1.26
CA ASP A 97 -5.24 -24.29 2.22
C ASP A 97 -4.83 -23.99 3.67
N SER A 98 -3.93 -23.04 3.90
CA SER A 98 -3.54 -22.61 5.24
C SER A 98 -4.64 -21.77 5.91
N PRO A 99 -4.78 -21.85 7.25
CA PRO A 99 -5.66 -20.95 8.01
C PRO A 99 -5.28 -19.47 7.89
N LEU A 100 -4.06 -19.15 7.44
CA LEU A 100 -3.57 -17.79 7.23
C LEU A 100 -3.77 -17.30 5.79
N ALA A 101 -4.46 -18.04 4.91
CA ALA A 101 -4.60 -17.69 3.48
C ALA A 101 -5.20 -16.29 3.23
N TRP A 102 -6.03 -15.80 4.15
CA TRP A 102 -6.61 -14.45 4.11
C TRP A 102 -5.55 -13.34 4.14
N PHE A 103 -4.38 -13.61 4.75
CA PHE A 103 -3.29 -12.64 4.87
C PHE A 103 -2.74 -12.20 3.51
N ASN A 104 -2.86 -13.04 2.46
CA ASN A 104 -2.47 -12.66 1.10
C ASN A 104 -3.24 -11.43 0.57
N LYS A 105 -4.43 -11.13 1.10
CA LYS A 105 -5.25 -9.97 0.69
C LYS A 105 -4.97 -8.71 1.51
N VAL A 106 -4.37 -8.86 2.70
CA VAL A 106 -4.17 -7.76 3.66
C VAL A 106 -3.32 -6.62 3.08
N PRO A 107 -2.17 -6.87 2.41
CA PRO A 107 -1.34 -5.78 1.90
C PRO A 107 -2.10 -4.91 0.89
N LEU A 108 -2.78 -5.56 -0.06
CA LEU A 108 -3.42 -4.91 -1.19
C LEU A 108 -4.72 -4.17 -0.83
N TYR A 109 -5.51 -4.74 0.09
CA TYR A 109 -6.85 -4.21 0.39
C TYR A 109 -6.93 -3.44 1.70
N VAL A 110 -6.09 -3.76 2.69
CA VAL A 110 -6.17 -3.17 4.05
C VAL A 110 -5.01 -2.21 4.31
N LEU A 111 -3.77 -2.59 4.00
CA LEU A 111 -2.60 -1.76 4.29
C LEU A 111 -2.39 -0.66 3.24
N CYS A 112 -2.62 -0.93 1.95
CA CYS A 112 -2.47 0.09 0.91
C CYS A 112 -3.13 1.44 1.27
N PRO A 113 -4.40 1.49 1.74
CA PRO A 113 -5.04 2.76 2.10
C PRO A 113 -4.33 3.57 3.19
N THR A 114 -3.61 2.92 4.12
CA THR A 114 -2.86 3.64 5.17
C THR A 114 -1.62 4.33 4.63
N PHE A 115 -1.17 3.93 3.43
CA PHE A 115 -0.10 4.56 2.67
C PHE A 115 -0.65 5.39 1.49
N GLY A 116 -1.91 5.81 1.54
CA GLY A 116 -2.54 6.60 0.48
C GLY A 116 -3.01 5.77 -0.72
N LEU A 117 -2.47 4.58 -0.96
CA LEU A 117 -2.84 3.75 -2.11
C LEU A 117 -4.28 3.19 -1.98
N PRO A 118 -5.22 3.49 -2.88
CA PRO A 118 -6.57 2.94 -2.78
C PRO A 118 -6.57 1.41 -2.89
N SER A 119 -7.45 0.76 -2.12
CA SER A 119 -7.54 -0.71 -2.06
C SER A 119 -7.67 -1.32 -3.47
N GLY A 120 -6.86 -2.34 -3.76
CA GLY A 120 -6.95 -3.08 -5.02
C GLY A 120 -6.37 -2.39 -6.26
N ILE A 121 -6.15 -1.07 -6.23
CA ILE A 121 -5.65 -0.31 -7.38
C ILE A 121 -4.22 -0.69 -7.75
N TYR A 122 -3.38 -0.97 -6.75
CA TYR A 122 -1.99 -1.34 -6.97
C TYR A 122 -1.85 -2.56 -7.91
N TYR A 123 -2.76 -3.54 -7.88
CA TYR A 123 -2.69 -4.69 -8.78
C TYR A 123 -2.92 -4.30 -10.26
N LEU A 124 -3.93 -3.46 -10.53
CA LEU A 124 -4.23 -3.01 -11.88
C LEU A 124 -3.09 -2.16 -12.45
N HIS A 125 -2.53 -1.27 -11.63
CA HIS A 125 -1.43 -0.41 -12.02
C HIS A 125 -0.12 -1.19 -12.16
N HIS A 126 0.28 -1.92 -11.12
CA HIS A 126 1.57 -2.61 -11.09
C HIS A 126 1.60 -3.88 -11.95
N ILE A 127 0.70 -4.83 -11.71
CA ILE A 127 0.76 -6.12 -12.41
C ILE A 127 0.20 -5.98 -13.82
N VAL A 128 -1.02 -5.44 -13.95
CA VAL A 128 -1.72 -5.48 -15.23
C VAL A 128 -1.15 -4.45 -16.22
N MET A 129 -1.04 -3.18 -15.83
CA MET A 129 -0.47 -2.14 -16.69
C MET A 129 1.04 -2.32 -16.87
N HIS A 130 1.82 -2.34 -15.79
CA HIS A 130 3.28 -2.36 -15.95
C HIS A 130 3.85 -3.70 -16.44
N HIS A 131 3.44 -4.84 -15.87
CA HIS A 131 4.02 -6.15 -16.23
C HIS A 131 3.31 -6.83 -17.39
N CYS A 132 1.97 -6.87 -17.39
CA CYS A 132 1.25 -7.58 -18.47
C CYS A 132 1.15 -6.77 -19.77
N HIS A 133 1.18 -5.44 -19.71
CA HIS A 133 1.11 -4.56 -20.89
C HIS A 133 2.43 -3.83 -21.17
N ASP A 134 3.52 -4.22 -20.50
CA ASP A 134 4.90 -3.77 -20.77
C ASP A 134 5.05 -2.26 -20.95
N ASN A 135 4.42 -1.49 -20.06
CA ASN A 135 4.48 -0.04 -20.08
C ASN A 135 4.14 0.59 -21.45
N CYS A 136 3.23 -0.02 -22.20
CA CYS A 136 3.00 0.35 -23.59
C CYS A 136 2.45 1.79 -23.72
N ILE A 137 3.28 2.69 -24.24
CA ILE A 137 2.91 4.06 -24.64
C ILE A 137 1.94 3.95 -25.85
N PRO A 138 0.86 4.76 -25.93
CA PRO A 138 0.58 5.95 -25.12
C PRO A 138 -0.27 5.70 -23.87
N TYR A 139 -0.60 4.44 -23.55
CA TYR A 139 -1.60 4.15 -22.52
C TYR A 139 -1.01 3.94 -21.13
N ASP A 140 0.27 3.55 -21.02
CA ASP A 140 1.00 3.65 -19.75
C ASP A 140 1.56 5.06 -19.56
N ILE A 141 0.80 5.82 -18.80
CA ILE A 141 1.10 7.17 -18.39
C ILE A 141 2.13 7.21 -17.23
N SER A 142 2.30 6.11 -16.50
CA SER A 142 3.23 6.04 -15.37
C SER A 142 4.68 5.79 -15.78
N SER A 143 4.98 5.74 -17.08
CA SER A 143 6.34 5.63 -17.55
C SER A 143 7.18 6.87 -17.18
N SER A 144 8.37 6.62 -16.65
CA SER A 144 9.37 7.66 -16.37
C SER A 144 10.31 7.91 -17.55
N GLU A 145 10.20 7.13 -18.64
CA GLU A 145 11.11 7.21 -19.81
C GLU A 145 11.21 8.61 -20.44
N PRO A 146 10.15 9.44 -20.49
CA PRO A 146 10.25 10.81 -21.01
C PRO A 146 11.02 11.79 -20.11
N TYR A 147 11.35 11.40 -18.87
CA TYR A 147 11.89 12.29 -17.85
C TYR A 147 13.38 12.03 -17.58
N GLN A 148 14.14 13.10 -17.36
CA GLN A 148 15.55 13.00 -17.00
C GLN A 148 15.67 12.70 -15.50
N ARG A 149 16.32 11.58 -15.17
CA ARG A 149 16.34 11.01 -13.80
C ARG A 149 17.17 11.83 -12.80
N ASP A 150 18.15 12.60 -13.27
CA ASP A 150 18.99 13.49 -12.46
C ASP A 150 18.44 14.92 -12.35
N ASN A 151 17.26 15.21 -12.91
CA ASN A 151 16.63 16.52 -12.86
C ASN A 151 15.44 16.54 -11.88
N ILE A 152 15.58 17.31 -10.80
CA ILE A 152 14.56 17.43 -9.74
C ILE A 152 13.23 18.02 -10.24
N LEU A 153 13.28 18.92 -11.24
CA LEU A 153 12.06 19.48 -11.83
C LEU A 153 11.33 18.43 -12.66
N HIS A 154 12.06 17.58 -13.39
CA HIS A 154 11.46 16.46 -14.12
C HIS A 154 10.83 15.46 -13.16
N TRP A 155 11.49 15.17 -12.03
CA TRP A 155 10.90 14.36 -10.97
C TRP A 155 9.60 14.97 -10.43
N ALA A 156 9.59 16.27 -10.11
CA ALA A 156 8.42 16.95 -9.57
C ALA A 156 7.25 16.97 -10.57
N VAL A 157 7.53 17.24 -11.86
CA VAL A 157 6.52 17.19 -12.93
C VAL A 157 5.96 15.79 -13.09
N TYR A 158 6.82 14.76 -13.12
CA TYR A 158 6.38 13.36 -13.20
C TYR A 158 5.48 13.00 -12.01
N TRP A 159 5.94 13.28 -10.78
CA TRP A 159 5.21 12.96 -9.56
C TRP A 159 3.86 13.65 -9.51
N PHE A 160 3.80 14.96 -9.75
CA PHE A 160 2.56 15.72 -9.71
C PHE A 160 1.57 15.29 -10.81
N ARG A 161 2.08 15.05 -12.02
CA ARG A 161 1.26 14.54 -13.12
C ARG A 161 0.62 13.22 -12.71
N PHE A 162 1.44 12.22 -12.35
CA PHE A 162 0.96 10.92 -11.93
C PHE A 162 -0.08 11.02 -10.80
N TRP A 163 0.25 11.78 -9.75
CA TRP A 163 -0.62 12.03 -8.61
C TRP A 163 -1.99 12.60 -9.01
N ALA A 164 -2.01 13.57 -9.93
CA ALA A 164 -3.23 14.24 -10.36
C ALA A 164 -4.05 13.41 -11.36
N THR A 165 -3.39 12.64 -12.24
CA THR A 165 -4.04 12.06 -13.42
C THR A 165 -4.33 10.56 -13.29
N VAL A 166 -3.66 9.83 -12.39
CA VAL A 166 -3.81 8.36 -12.23
C VAL A 166 -5.27 7.92 -12.03
N TRP A 167 -6.08 8.75 -11.36
CA TRP A 167 -7.50 8.51 -11.09
C TRP A 167 -8.36 8.38 -12.35
N VAL A 168 -7.95 9.01 -13.45
CA VAL A 168 -8.63 8.99 -14.74
C VAL A 168 -7.88 8.12 -15.73
N GLU A 169 -6.55 8.25 -15.76
CA GLU A 169 -5.72 7.58 -16.75
C GLU A 169 -5.70 6.06 -16.55
N LEU A 170 -5.75 5.55 -15.30
CA LEU A 170 -5.76 4.11 -15.04
C LEU A 170 -7.07 3.41 -15.49
N PRO A 171 -8.27 3.92 -15.16
CA PRO A 171 -9.52 3.39 -15.75
C PRO A 171 -9.56 3.56 -17.26
N PHE A 172 -9.08 4.69 -17.79
CA PHE A 172 -9.02 4.93 -19.23
C PHE A 172 -8.13 3.91 -19.94
N PHE A 173 -6.93 3.64 -19.41
CA PHE A 173 -6.07 2.56 -19.86
C PHE A 173 -6.84 1.24 -19.94
N ALA A 174 -7.52 0.85 -18.85
CA ALA A 174 -8.25 -0.41 -18.80
C ALA A 174 -9.40 -0.46 -19.82
N ILE A 175 -10.07 0.65 -20.11
CA ILE A 175 -11.09 0.72 -21.19
C ILE A 175 -10.43 0.55 -22.56
N ARG A 176 -9.32 1.26 -22.81
CA ARG A 176 -8.61 1.27 -24.10
C ARG A 176 -7.99 -0.08 -24.45
N THR A 177 -7.62 -0.88 -23.46
CA THR A 177 -7.07 -2.23 -23.63
C THR A 177 -8.15 -3.33 -23.57
N GLY A 178 -9.43 -2.97 -23.51
CA GLY A 178 -10.55 -3.94 -23.47
C GLY A 178 -10.74 -4.64 -22.13
N LEU A 179 -10.05 -4.18 -21.08
CA LEU A 179 -10.11 -4.69 -19.71
C LEU A 179 -11.29 -4.10 -18.91
N TYR A 180 -12.50 -4.16 -19.47
CA TYR A 180 -13.68 -3.49 -18.91
C TYR A 180 -14.00 -3.87 -17.46
N LYS A 181 -13.73 -5.12 -17.06
CA LYS A 181 -13.89 -5.57 -15.67
C LYS A 181 -12.98 -4.77 -14.72
N TYR A 182 -11.70 -4.59 -15.09
CA TYR A 182 -10.75 -3.83 -14.29
C TYR A 182 -11.05 -2.33 -14.30
N ALA A 183 -11.57 -1.81 -15.42
CA ALA A 183 -12.07 -0.43 -15.48
C ALA A 183 -13.23 -0.21 -14.48
N ALA A 184 -14.24 -1.09 -14.50
CA ALA A 184 -15.36 -0.99 -13.57
C ALA A 184 -14.91 -1.15 -12.10
N GLN A 185 -14.01 -2.10 -11.83
CA GLN A 185 -13.47 -2.31 -10.48
C GLN A 185 -12.68 -1.09 -9.98
N SER A 186 -11.81 -0.51 -10.81
CA SER A 186 -11.01 0.67 -10.42
C SER A 186 -11.88 1.88 -10.13
N VAL A 187 -12.89 2.15 -10.96
CA VAL A 187 -13.89 3.20 -10.69
C VAL A 187 -14.61 2.92 -9.37
N GLY A 188 -15.04 1.68 -9.13
CA GLY A 188 -15.66 1.29 -7.86
C GLY A 188 -14.75 1.53 -6.65
N TYR A 189 -13.47 1.15 -6.74
CA TYR A 189 -12.50 1.39 -5.68
C TYR A 189 -12.24 2.88 -5.44
N PHE A 190 -12.14 3.70 -6.49
CA PHE A 190 -12.01 5.14 -6.34
C PHE A 190 -13.24 5.77 -5.69
N VAL A 191 -14.46 5.38 -6.09
CA VAL A 191 -15.70 5.85 -5.47
C VAL A 191 -15.71 5.51 -3.98
N VAL A 192 -15.38 4.27 -3.61
CA VAL A 192 -15.30 3.86 -2.20
C VAL A 192 -14.24 4.66 -1.46
N TYR A 193 -13.05 4.82 -2.04
CA TYR A 193 -11.93 5.55 -1.43
C TYR A 193 -12.28 7.02 -1.17
N PHE A 194 -12.79 7.74 -2.17
CA PHE A 194 -13.17 9.15 -2.01
C PHE A 194 -14.39 9.33 -1.12
N SER A 195 -15.36 8.41 -1.17
CA SER A 195 -16.50 8.41 -0.24
C SER A 195 -16.04 8.21 1.19
N TYR A 196 -15.14 7.25 1.43
CA TYR A 196 -14.56 7.01 2.74
C TYR A 196 -13.78 8.23 3.22
N LEU A 197 -12.90 8.79 2.38
CA LEU A 197 -12.14 10.00 2.69
C LEU A 197 -13.06 11.16 3.08
N TYR A 198 -14.11 11.43 2.30
CA TYR A 198 -15.07 12.48 2.58
C TYR A 198 -15.77 12.27 3.94
N ASN A 199 -16.24 11.06 4.23
CA ASN A 199 -16.90 10.74 5.49
C ASN A 199 -15.94 10.83 6.68
N VAL A 200 -14.72 10.30 6.55
CA VAL A 200 -13.68 10.41 7.58
C VAL A 200 -13.29 11.86 7.80
N TYR A 201 -13.17 12.67 6.75
CA TYR A 201 -12.85 14.09 6.89
C TYR A 201 -13.93 14.83 7.68
N LYS A 202 -15.21 14.52 7.44
CA LYS A 202 -16.32 15.11 8.23
C LYS A 202 -16.31 14.69 9.69
N TRP A 203 -15.93 13.43 9.98
CA TRP A 203 -15.99 12.88 11.33
C TRP A 203 -14.72 13.13 12.14
N ASN A 204 -13.55 12.88 11.56
CA ASN A 204 -12.23 13.06 12.15
C ASN A 204 -11.21 13.60 11.11
N PRO A 205 -11.11 14.94 10.98
CA PRO A 205 -10.14 15.60 10.10
C PRO A 205 -8.67 15.23 10.36
N VAL A 206 -8.30 14.90 11.60
CA VAL A 206 -6.92 14.49 11.94
C VAL A 206 -6.56 13.22 11.20
N VAL A 207 -7.45 12.22 11.25
CA VAL A 207 -7.21 10.94 10.57
C VAL A 207 -7.29 11.09 9.05
N ALA A 208 -8.26 11.84 8.53
CA ALA A 208 -8.34 12.09 7.09
C ALA A 208 -7.04 12.72 6.56
N THR A 209 -6.52 13.73 7.26
CA THR A 209 -5.30 14.44 6.85
C THR A 209 -4.09 13.52 6.93
N TRP A 210 -3.80 12.95 8.10
CA TRP A 210 -2.52 12.29 8.35
C TRP A 210 -2.49 10.80 8.00
N GLY A 211 -3.65 10.15 7.94
CA GLY A 211 -3.77 8.72 7.65
C GLY A 211 -4.19 8.38 6.22
N ILE A 212 -4.67 9.35 5.44
CA ILE A 212 -5.20 9.10 4.09
C ILE A 212 -4.64 10.09 3.07
N ILE A 213 -4.79 11.41 3.30
CA ILE A 213 -4.41 12.45 2.32
C ILE A 213 -2.89 12.59 2.19
N VAL A 214 -2.18 12.84 3.30
CA VAL A 214 -0.74 13.11 3.28
C VAL A 214 0.11 11.90 2.85
N PRO A 215 -0.25 10.64 3.19
CA PRO A 215 0.51 9.48 2.71
C PRO A 215 0.49 9.26 1.18
N PHE A 216 -0.49 9.81 0.45
CA PHE A 216 -0.62 9.69 -1.00
C PHE A 216 0.41 10.56 -1.73
#